data_AF-A0A2T7NIB0-F1
#
_entry.id   AF-A0A2T7NIB0-F1
#
_cell.length_a   1.000
_cell.length_b   1.000
_cell.length_c   1.000
_cell.angle_alpha   90.00
_cell.angle_beta   90.00
_cell.angle_gamma   90.00
#
_symmetry.space_group_name_H-M   'P 1'
#
loop_
_entity.id
_entity.type
_entity.pdbx_description
1 polymer ?
#
loop_
_entity_poly.entity_id
_entity_poly.type
_entity_poly.pdbx_seq_one_letter_code
_entity_poly.pdbx_strand_id
1 'polypeptide(L)'
;MLFAKWGKIIALDVSILTQDQLTLHHTKLFGAYNHLVQDPWVDRSVYFIDTDWAVQNIFIHETGKIHGGFRVFEIPEASSYRECTGRLNISLCFSNQTFAVLADGAGRLFLLDTGMRGHKRTQWNVLYKDKVLGENVYFTVVDSIQYTSTTSGESGNAVDVVECLLASVEVRQGENKYPVNRTILTWITLTKGVEERWVVTRTRRLEGSQPFSYASIERGGGAVTVASNRLFDLTADSLKDVISGAESMEWEVSQGKGSAHPMYTWSQGPEDVSVQLTLPAGVSKADIYVSVARDYIDIGVKNSLALLSGSLSKTVDVSASTWTLEGQRLELILTKEEKGMWETVVVGDNRGEMTFDEATVAAIHERLQHLTSDQWNPDPDLKNKPFNTQQLEACDAVDDEECIYLMRIDGETHRISHQASKTQRSFSGCAPDLSLAVIADCSRHVYLYRQNVPTGTPLRNRRTGQNVSNIAKQYVVALEPHDSILGLCVSRDHIVIATASKVYALAVPQDA
;
A
#
# COMPACT_ATOMS: atom_id res chain seq x y z
N MET A 1 -39.48 12.89 -5.48
CA MET A 1 -38.69 11.67 -5.69
C MET A 1 -39.58 10.68 -6.43
N LEU A 2 -39.26 10.33 -7.68
CA LEU A 2 -40.01 9.32 -8.44
C LEU A 2 -39.43 7.95 -8.07
N PHE A 3 -40.22 7.09 -7.45
CA PHE A 3 -39.84 5.72 -7.13
C PHE A 3 -40.46 4.78 -8.17
N ALA A 4 -39.64 4.05 -8.90
CA ALA A 4 -40.08 3.09 -9.89
C ALA A 4 -39.58 1.68 -9.54
N LYS A 5 -40.52 0.72 -9.49
CA LYS A 5 -40.20 -0.69 -9.29
C LYS A 5 -40.25 -1.40 -10.63
N TRP A 6 -39.21 -2.17 -10.96
CA TRP A 6 -39.30 -3.05 -12.12
C TRP A 6 -40.26 -4.20 -11.80
N GLY A 7 -41.30 -4.38 -12.62
CA GLY A 7 -42.40 -5.30 -12.33
C GLY A 7 -42.07 -6.79 -12.50
N LYS A 8 -40.88 -7.15 -12.99
CA LYS A 8 -40.44 -8.54 -13.12
C LYS A 8 -39.64 -8.97 -11.89
N ILE A 9 -39.86 -10.20 -11.43
CA ILE A 9 -38.98 -10.84 -10.44
C ILE A 9 -37.64 -11.09 -11.12
N ILE A 10 -36.56 -10.64 -10.50
CA ILE A 10 -35.19 -10.86 -10.94
C ILE A 10 -34.56 -11.84 -9.95
N ALA A 11 -33.97 -12.91 -10.46
CA ALA A 11 -33.09 -13.76 -9.68
C ALA A 11 -31.65 -13.40 -10.09
N LEU A 12 -30.90 -12.79 -9.17
CA LEU A 12 -29.48 -12.47 -9.38
C LEU A 12 -28.64 -13.71 -9.07
N ASP A 13 -27.60 -13.96 -9.86
CA ASP A 13 -26.58 -14.91 -9.45
C ASP A 13 -25.78 -14.32 -8.28
N VAL A 14 -25.72 -15.08 -7.19
CA VAL A 14 -24.93 -14.75 -6.01
C VAL A 14 -24.15 -15.99 -5.63
N SER A 15 -22.82 -15.89 -5.65
CA SER A 15 -21.97 -16.94 -5.10
C SER A 15 -21.91 -16.82 -3.59
N ILE A 16 -21.98 -17.96 -2.90
CA ILE A 16 -21.82 -18.05 -1.46
C ILE A 16 -20.43 -18.63 -1.18
N LEU A 17 -19.64 -17.90 -0.40
CA LEU A 17 -18.32 -18.35 0.02
C LEU A 17 -18.46 -19.63 0.86
N THR A 18 -17.62 -20.62 0.54
CA THR A 18 -17.56 -21.88 1.31
C THR A 18 -16.91 -21.66 2.68
N GLN A 19 -17.00 -22.64 3.58
CA GLN A 19 -16.40 -22.55 4.91
C GLN A 19 -14.89 -22.30 4.85
N ASP A 20 -14.20 -22.89 3.88
CA ASP A 20 -12.75 -22.70 3.66
C ASP A 20 -12.41 -21.31 3.08
N GLN A 21 -13.42 -20.58 2.60
CA GLN A 21 -13.32 -19.22 2.07
C GLN A 21 -13.83 -18.16 3.05
N LEU A 22 -14.14 -18.51 4.31
CA LEU A 22 -14.52 -17.52 5.35
C LEU A 22 -13.29 -16.87 6.00
N THR A 23 -12.32 -16.50 5.17
CA THR A 23 -11.09 -15.80 5.60
C THR A 23 -11.27 -14.29 5.46
N LEU A 24 -10.49 -13.49 6.19
CA LEU A 24 -10.49 -12.03 6.05
C LEU A 24 -10.34 -11.57 4.59
N HIS A 25 -9.49 -12.25 3.82
CA HIS A 25 -9.22 -11.91 2.42
C HIS A 25 -10.45 -12.10 1.54
N HIS A 26 -11.03 -13.29 1.57
CA HIS A 26 -12.21 -13.61 0.78
C HIS A 26 -13.40 -12.73 1.16
N THR A 27 -13.64 -12.49 2.46
CA THR A 27 -14.75 -11.65 2.91
C THR A 27 -14.56 -10.20 2.46
N LYS A 28 -13.37 -9.61 2.60
CA LYS A 28 -13.11 -8.23 2.16
C LYS A 28 -13.19 -8.07 0.64
N LEU A 29 -12.66 -9.02 -0.12
CA LEU A 29 -12.56 -8.91 -1.58
C LEU A 29 -13.85 -9.33 -2.31
N PHE A 30 -14.57 -10.32 -1.79
CA PHE A 30 -15.66 -10.99 -2.51
C PHE A 30 -16.99 -10.98 -1.77
N GLY A 31 -16.99 -10.68 -0.46
CA GLY A 31 -18.21 -10.69 0.36
C GLY A 31 -19.13 -9.49 0.11
N ALA A 32 -18.58 -8.33 -0.24
CA ALA A 32 -19.33 -7.10 -0.52
C ALA A 32 -19.35 -6.78 -2.03
N TYR A 33 -19.72 -7.76 -2.85
CA TYR A 33 -19.72 -7.60 -4.30
C TYR A 33 -20.92 -6.78 -4.79
N ASN A 34 -20.68 -5.79 -5.66
CA ASN A 34 -21.75 -5.03 -6.30
C ASN A 34 -22.28 -5.80 -7.53
N HIS A 35 -23.46 -6.40 -7.41
CA HIS A 35 -24.10 -7.15 -8.49
C HIS A 35 -24.68 -6.27 -9.61
N LEU A 36 -24.58 -4.95 -9.48
CA LEU A 36 -24.94 -4.00 -10.53
C LEU A 36 -23.69 -3.36 -11.12
N VAL A 37 -23.57 -3.41 -12.44
CA VAL A 37 -22.49 -2.78 -13.19
C VAL A 37 -23.08 -1.67 -14.05
N GLN A 38 -22.68 -0.44 -13.77
CA GLN A 38 -23.07 0.72 -14.57
C GLN A 38 -22.15 0.85 -15.79
N ASP A 39 -22.71 1.23 -16.94
CA ASP A 39 -21.92 1.60 -18.11
C ASP A 39 -21.34 3.01 -17.93
N PRO A 40 -20.02 3.21 -17.97
CA PRO A 40 -19.43 4.55 -17.87
C PRO A 40 -19.76 5.47 -19.05
N TRP A 41 -20.18 4.93 -20.20
CA TRP A 41 -20.41 5.70 -21.42
C TRP A 41 -21.89 5.84 -21.79
N VAL A 42 -22.77 5.05 -21.20
CA VAL A 42 -24.21 5.06 -21.51
C VAL A 42 -24.99 5.39 -20.26
N ASP A 43 -25.51 6.61 -20.19
CA ASP A 43 -26.31 7.07 -19.07
C ASP A 43 -27.55 6.18 -18.85
N ARG A 44 -27.93 5.99 -17.58
CA ARG A 44 -29.11 5.22 -17.17
C ARG A 44 -29.16 3.77 -17.67
N SER A 45 -28.01 3.21 -18.06
CA SER A 45 -27.86 1.82 -18.47
C SER A 45 -27.11 1.03 -17.40
N VAL A 46 -27.73 -0.04 -16.90
CA VAL A 46 -27.21 -0.87 -15.82
C VAL A 46 -27.27 -2.34 -16.22
N TYR A 47 -26.26 -3.10 -15.83
CA TYR A 47 -26.12 -4.51 -16.12
C TYR A 47 -26.06 -5.32 -14.84
N PHE A 48 -26.52 -6.56 -14.92
CA PHE A 48 -26.44 -7.54 -13.83
C PHE A 48 -26.40 -8.95 -14.41
N ILE A 49 -26.06 -9.95 -13.61
CA ILE A 49 -26.04 -11.34 -14.02
C ILE A 49 -27.19 -12.08 -13.35
N ASP A 50 -28.01 -12.77 -14.14
CA ASP A 50 -29.10 -13.60 -13.62
C ASP A 50 -28.66 -15.02 -13.26
N THR A 51 -29.52 -15.79 -12.60
CA THR A 51 -29.25 -17.18 -12.21
C THR A 51 -29.05 -18.16 -13.37
N ASP A 52 -29.41 -17.76 -14.59
CA ASP A 52 -29.13 -18.52 -15.81
C ASP A 52 -27.74 -18.19 -16.38
N TRP A 53 -26.94 -17.40 -15.65
CA TRP A 53 -25.63 -16.88 -16.06
C TRP A 53 -25.74 -16.07 -17.36
N ALA A 54 -26.84 -15.32 -17.53
CA ALA A 54 -26.99 -14.37 -18.60
C ALA A 54 -26.71 -12.94 -18.09
N VAL A 55 -25.95 -12.17 -18.87
CA VAL A 55 -25.78 -10.74 -18.66
C VAL A 55 -27.05 -10.05 -19.14
N GLN A 56 -27.72 -9.40 -18.20
CA GLN A 56 -28.96 -8.67 -18.41
C GLN A 56 -28.67 -7.18 -18.45
N ASN A 57 -29.31 -6.48 -19.39
CA ASN A 57 -29.31 -5.03 -19.45
C ASN A 57 -30.67 -4.45 -19.03
N ILE A 58 -30.62 -3.39 -18.25
CA ILE A 58 -31.73 -2.53 -17.90
C ILE A 58 -31.39 -1.09 -18.32
N PHE A 59 -32.38 -0.44 -18.93
CA PHE A 59 -32.34 0.99 -19.23
C PHE A 59 -33.42 1.72 -18.44
N ILE A 60 -33.06 2.82 -17.79
CA ILE A 60 -33.98 3.66 -17.03
C ILE A 60 -34.33 4.87 -17.89
N HIS A 61 -35.59 4.98 -18.29
CA HIS A 61 -36.10 6.12 -19.04
C HIS A 61 -36.17 7.38 -18.15
N GLU A 62 -36.14 8.57 -18.74
CA GLU A 62 -36.20 9.86 -18.02
C GLU A 62 -37.44 10.02 -17.15
N THR A 63 -38.54 9.36 -17.54
CA THR A 63 -39.79 9.31 -16.77
C THR A 63 -39.70 8.41 -15.53
N GLY A 64 -38.54 7.80 -15.26
CA GLY A 64 -38.33 6.80 -14.21
C GLY A 64 -38.75 5.39 -14.60
N LYS A 65 -39.34 5.19 -15.79
CA LYS A 65 -39.77 3.85 -16.23
C LYS A 65 -38.57 2.96 -16.52
N ILE A 66 -38.57 1.77 -15.93
CA ILE A 66 -37.52 0.77 -16.12
C ILE A 66 -37.85 -0.12 -17.33
N HIS A 67 -36.98 -0.13 -18.33
CA HIS A 67 -37.01 -0.99 -19.50
C HIS A 67 -35.88 -2.03 -19.38
N GLY A 68 -36.19 -3.23 -18.89
CA GLY A 68 -35.18 -4.27 -18.66
C GLY A 68 -35.49 -5.62 -19.27
N GLY A 69 -34.61 -6.58 -19.01
CA GLY A 69 -34.73 -7.98 -19.42
C GLY A 69 -34.15 -8.27 -20.79
N PHE A 70 -33.21 -7.44 -21.24
CA PHE A 70 -32.45 -7.70 -22.45
C PHE A 70 -31.24 -8.56 -22.10
N ARG A 71 -31.32 -9.85 -22.40
CA ARG A 71 -30.16 -10.74 -22.38
C ARG A 71 -29.22 -10.28 -23.47
N VAL A 72 -28.09 -9.71 -23.10
CA VAL A 72 -27.06 -9.24 -24.05
C VAL A 72 -25.94 -10.27 -24.23
N PHE A 73 -25.79 -11.19 -23.31
CA PHE A 73 -24.82 -12.27 -23.38
C PHE A 73 -25.28 -13.45 -22.51
N GLU A 74 -25.02 -14.68 -22.95
CA GLU A 74 -25.24 -15.90 -22.17
C GLU A 74 -23.88 -16.58 -21.98
N ILE A 75 -23.47 -16.78 -20.72
CA ILE A 75 -22.16 -17.36 -20.41
C ILE A 75 -22.19 -18.85 -20.78
N PRO A 76 -21.31 -19.31 -21.69
CA PRO A 76 -21.31 -20.70 -22.14
C PRO A 76 -21.04 -21.70 -21.01
N GLU A 77 -21.66 -22.88 -21.13
CA GLU A 77 -21.50 -24.03 -20.22
C GLU A 77 -21.95 -23.73 -18.77
N ALA A 78 -22.85 -22.76 -18.57
CA ALA A 78 -23.31 -22.34 -17.23
C ALA A 78 -23.73 -23.50 -16.32
N SER A 79 -24.42 -24.51 -16.84
CA SER A 79 -24.85 -25.69 -16.08
C SER A 79 -23.69 -26.48 -15.46
N SER A 80 -22.52 -26.47 -16.09
CA SER A 80 -21.33 -27.21 -15.63
C SER A 80 -20.54 -26.45 -14.56
N TYR A 81 -20.60 -25.11 -14.58
CA TYR A 81 -19.74 -24.26 -13.74
C TYR A 81 -20.48 -23.52 -12.62
N ARG A 82 -21.80 -23.35 -12.72
CA ARG A 82 -22.60 -22.69 -11.66
C ARG A 82 -22.60 -23.46 -10.35
N GLU A 83 -22.39 -24.77 -10.42
CA GLU A 83 -22.36 -25.70 -9.28
C GLU A 83 -20.92 -25.98 -8.81
N CYS A 84 -19.90 -25.34 -9.42
CA CYS A 84 -18.52 -25.46 -8.97
C CYS A 84 -18.37 -24.95 -7.53
N THR A 85 -17.95 -25.85 -6.64
CA THR A 85 -17.66 -25.53 -5.25
C THR A 85 -16.52 -24.52 -5.16
N GLY A 86 -16.72 -23.47 -4.38
CA GLY A 86 -15.71 -22.44 -4.15
C GLY A 86 -15.66 -21.35 -5.22
N ARG A 87 -16.55 -21.36 -6.23
CA ARG A 87 -16.60 -20.27 -7.23
C ARG A 87 -16.78 -18.90 -6.58
N LEU A 88 -16.26 -17.87 -7.21
CA LEU A 88 -16.49 -16.48 -6.83
C LEU A 88 -17.72 -15.91 -7.56
N ASN A 89 -18.07 -14.67 -7.23
CA ASN A 89 -19.10 -13.94 -7.98
C ASN A 89 -18.66 -13.71 -9.43
N ILE A 90 -19.61 -13.80 -10.36
CA ILE A 90 -19.38 -13.39 -11.74
C ILE A 90 -19.14 -11.88 -11.75
N SER A 91 -18.08 -11.46 -12.44
CA SER A 91 -17.64 -10.08 -12.47
C SER A 91 -17.52 -9.55 -13.89
N LEU A 92 -17.91 -8.29 -14.08
CA LEU A 92 -17.97 -7.63 -15.38
C LEU A 92 -17.36 -6.24 -15.27
N CYS A 93 -16.44 -5.92 -16.17
CA CYS A 93 -15.82 -4.62 -16.31
C CYS A 93 -15.87 -4.16 -17.76
N PHE A 94 -16.13 -2.88 -18.01
CA PHE A 94 -16.15 -2.34 -19.37
C PHE A 94 -14.81 -1.66 -19.70
N SER A 95 -14.07 -2.21 -20.65
CA SER A 95 -12.72 -1.73 -20.99
C SER A 95 -12.73 -0.46 -21.85
N ASN A 96 -13.76 -0.29 -22.68
CA ASN A 96 -14.06 0.90 -23.49
C ASN A 96 -15.53 0.86 -23.93
N GLN A 97 -15.96 1.72 -24.85
CA GLN A 97 -17.34 1.78 -25.39
C GLN A 97 -17.83 0.52 -26.13
N THR A 98 -16.91 -0.36 -26.57
CA THR A 98 -17.21 -1.51 -27.43
C THR A 98 -16.79 -2.86 -26.85
N PHE A 99 -15.99 -2.88 -25.79
CA PHE A 99 -15.49 -4.09 -25.15
C PHE A 99 -15.89 -4.19 -23.70
N ALA A 100 -16.07 -5.42 -23.25
CA ALA A 100 -16.24 -5.78 -21.86
C ALA A 100 -15.41 -7.02 -21.54
N VAL A 101 -14.90 -7.07 -20.31
CA VAL A 101 -14.19 -8.22 -19.75
C VAL A 101 -15.07 -8.84 -18.67
N LEU A 102 -15.28 -10.15 -18.76
CA LEU A 102 -16.08 -10.91 -17.80
C LEU A 102 -15.25 -12.05 -17.22
N ALA A 103 -15.26 -12.21 -15.90
CA ALA A 103 -14.82 -13.44 -15.26
C ALA A 103 -16.05 -14.18 -14.71
N ASP A 104 -16.16 -15.46 -15.02
CA ASP A 104 -17.31 -16.29 -14.60
C ASP A 104 -17.26 -16.73 -13.13
N GLY A 105 -16.23 -16.31 -12.38
CA GLY A 105 -15.99 -16.72 -11.01
C GLY A 105 -15.60 -18.20 -10.86
N ALA A 106 -15.58 -18.98 -11.94
CA ALA A 106 -15.24 -20.40 -11.99
C ALA A 106 -13.96 -20.66 -12.81
N GLY A 107 -13.16 -19.61 -13.04
CA GLY A 107 -11.79 -19.67 -13.57
C GLY A 107 -11.65 -19.30 -15.05
N ARG A 108 -12.72 -18.90 -15.74
CA ARG A 108 -12.64 -18.47 -17.15
C ARG A 108 -12.76 -16.95 -17.28
N LEU A 109 -11.87 -16.38 -18.09
CA LEU A 109 -11.89 -14.99 -18.52
C LEU A 109 -12.48 -14.90 -19.93
N PHE A 110 -13.34 -13.92 -20.16
CA PHE A 110 -13.95 -13.62 -21.44
C PHE A 110 -13.62 -12.18 -21.84
N LEU A 111 -13.15 -11.97 -23.07
CA LEU A 111 -13.20 -10.67 -23.74
C LEU A 111 -14.39 -10.67 -24.69
N LEU A 112 -15.27 -9.68 -24.55
CA LEU A 112 -16.53 -9.60 -25.28
C LEU A 112 -16.54 -8.35 -26.16
N ASP A 113 -16.95 -8.52 -27.42
CA ASP A 113 -17.38 -7.43 -28.29
C ASP A 113 -18.83 -7.11 -27.99
N THR A 114 -19.07 -5.95 -27.41
CA THR A 114 -20.41 -5.48 -27.09
C THR A 114 -21.06 -4.73 -28.25
N GLY A 115 -20.31 -4.38 -29.29
CA GLY A 115 -20.64 -3.31 -30.22
C GLY A 115 -20.72 -1.95 -29.52
N MET A 116 -21.06 -0.89 -30.26
CA MET A 116 -21.20 0.46 -29.70
C MET A 116 -22.46 0.54 -28.82
N ARG A 117 -22.26 0.40 -27.51
CA ARG A 117 -23.35 0.41 -26.52
C ARG A 117 -24.05 1.77 -26.53
N GLY A 118 -25.37 1.77 -26.31
CA GLY A 118 -26.21 2.98 -26.35
C GLY A 118 -26.80 3.34 -27.71
N HIS A 119 -26.20 2.90 -28.83
CA HIS A 119 -26.75 3.19 -30.17
C HIS A 119 -27.82 2.16 -30.60
N LYS A 120 -27.46 0.87 -30.57
CA LYS A 120 -28.38 -0.25 -30.83
C LYS A 120 -28.08 -1.37 -29.83
N ARG A 121 -29.14 -2.02 -29.34
CA ARG A 121 -28.98 -3.23 -28.53
C ARG A 121 -28.52 -4.39 -29.41
N THR A 122 -27.36 -4.93 -29.08
CA THR A 122 -26.69 -6.03 -29.78
C THR A 122 -26.44 -7.18 -28.82
N GLN A 123 -26.50 -8.42 -29.33
CA GLN A 123 -25.92 -9.56 -28.64
C GLN A 123 -24.40 -9.40 -28.65
N TRP A 124 -23.76 -9.70 -27.53
CA TRP A 124 -22.32 -9.60 -27.38
C TRP A 124 -21.65 -10.86 -27.92
N ASN A 125 -20.51 -10.69 -28.58
CA ASN A 125 -19.75 -11.78 -29.18
C ASN A 125 -18.50 -12.07 -28.35
N VAL A 126 -18.15 -13.35 -28.21
CA VAL A 126 -16.92 -13.76 -27.54
C VAL A 126 -15.74 -13.54 -28.49
N LEU A 127 -14.81 -12.67 -28.10
CA LEU A 127 -13.55 -12.42 -28.80
C LEU A 127 -12.40 -13.29 -28.27
N TYR A 128 -12.42 -13.57 -26.98
CA TYR A 128 -11.46 -14.41 -26.27
C TYR A 128 -12.15 -15.15 -25.13
N LYS A 129 -11.77 -16.40 -24.88
CA LYS A 129 -12.22 -17.21 -23.74
C LYS A 129 -11.11 -18.18 -23.35
N ASP A 130 -10.64 -18.12 -22.12
CA ASP A 130 -9.66 -19.09 -21.60
C ASP A 130 -9.61 -19.15 -20.07
N LYS A 131 -9.00 -20.22 -19.53
CA LYS A 131 -8.63 -20.36 -18.12
C LYS A 131 -7.24 -19.76 -17.87
N VAL A 132 -7.20 -18.43 -17.90
CA VAL A 132 -5.94 -17.67 -17.92
C VAL A 132 -5.05 -17.83 -16.68
N LEU A 133 -5.60 -18.27 -15.54
CA LEU A 133 -4.83 -18.54 -14.32
C LEU A 133 -4.60 -20.04 -14.06
N GLY A 134 -4.91 -20.88 -15.04
CA GLY A 134 -4.85 -22.33 -14.93
C GLY A 134 -6.13 -22.96 -14.35
N GLU A 135 -6.05 -24.26 -14.10
CA GLU A 135 -7.16 -25.06 -13.60
C GLU A 135 -7.42 -24.81 -12.11
N ASN A 136 -8.71 -24.73 -11.73
CA ASN A 136 -9.16 -24.54 -10.34
C ASN A 136 -8.67 -23.26 -9.65
N VAL A 137 -8.25 -22.24 -10.41
CA VAL A 137 -7.95 -20.91 -9.86
C VAL A 137 -9.09 -19.96 -10.20
N TYR A 138 -9.82 -19.53 -9.17
CA TYR A 138 -10.98 -18.66 -9.31
C TYR A 138 -10.62 -17.21 -9.02
N PHE A 139 -11.17 -16.30 -9.80
CA PHE A 139 -10.85 -14.88 -9.74
C PHE A 139 -12.04 -14.01 -10.14
N THR A 140 -11.98 -12.74 -9.75
CA THR A 140 -12.86 -11.67 -10.25
C THR A 140 -12.06 -10.66 -11.06
N VAL A 141 -12.72 -9.95 -11.96
CA VAL A 141 -12.17 -8.78 -12.65
C VAL A 141 -12.27 -7.58 -11.73
N VAL A 142 -11.14 -6.96 -11.44
CA VAL A 142 -11.05 -5.72 -10.65
C VAL A 142 -11.16 -4.51 -11.56
N ASP A 143 -10.39 -4.50 -12.65
CA ASP A 143 -10.37 -3.39 -13.60
C ASP A 143 -9.95 -3.88 -15.00
N SER A 144 -10.31 -3.12 -16.03
CA SER A 144 -9.86 -3.36 -17.39
C SER A 144 -9.87 -2.08 -18.23
N ILE A 145 -8.92 -1.97 -19.16
CA ILE A 145 -8.83 -0.85 -20.09
C ILE A 145 -8.47 -1.33 -21.49
N GLN A 146 -8.85 -0.57 -22.51
CA GLN A 146 -8.39 -0.77 -23.88
C GLN A 146 -7.62 0.46 -24.38
N TYR A 147 -6.53 0.23 -25.10
CA TYR A 147 -5.82 1.23 -25.87
C TYR A 147 -5.20 0.60 -27.12
N THR A 148 -4.80 1.45 -28.07
CA THR A 148 -4.11 1.02 -29.28
C THR A 148 -2.64 1.42 -29.16
N SER A 149 -1.74 0.46 -29.29
CA SER A 149 -0.29 0.65 -29.24
C SER A 149 0.29 0.64 -30.64
N THR A 150 1.26 1.52 -30.92
CA THR A 150 2.03 1.51 -32.17
C THR A 150 3.44 1.01 -31.88
N THR A 151 3.82 -0.14 -32.43
CA THR A 151 5.21 -0.63 -32.30
C THR A 151 6.17 0.29 -33.05
N SER A 152 7.25 0.70 -32.39
CA SER A 152 8.32 1.54 -32.95
C SER A 152 9.19 0.76 -33.95
N GLY A 153 8.67 0.55 -35.16
CA GLY A 153 9.38 -0.02 -36.32
C GLY A 153 8.86 0.55 -37.65
N GLU A 154 9.64 0.43 -38.74
CA GLU A 154 9.45 1.09 -40.06
C GLU A 154 8.12 0.77 -40.78
N SER A 155 7.33 -0.17 -40.28
CA SER A 155 5.97 -0.49 -40.74
C SER A 155 5.01 -0.56 -39.54
N GLY A 156 4.83 0.56 -38.83
CA GLY A 156 4.09 0.65 -37.57
C GLY A 156 2.62 0.22 -37.70
N ASN A 157 2.35 -1.08 -37.51
CA ASN A 157 0.99 -1.58 -37.39
C ASN A 157 0.46 -1.24 -36.00
N ALA A 158 -0.73 -0.65 -35.96
CA ALA A 158 -1.49 -0.44 -34.75
C ALA A 158 -1.93 -1.78 -34.19
N VAL A 159 -1.68 -2.02 -32.91
CA VAL A 159 -2.05 -3.23 -32.18
C VAL A 159 -3.05 -2.83 -31.10
N ASP A 160 -4.23 -3.44 -31.12
CA ASP A 160 -5.19 -3.25 -30.04
C ASP A 160 -4.77 -4.06 -28.82
N VAL A 161 -4.79 -3.41 -27.65
CA VAL A 161 -4.37 -3.96 -26.38
C VAL A 161 -5.50 -3.81 -25.37
N VAL A 162 -5.80 -4.89 -24.65
CA VAL A 162 -6.70 -4.88 -23.49
C VAL A 162 -5.91 -5.35 -22.28
N GLU A 163 -5.86 -4.50 -21.27
CA GLU A 163 -5.28 -4.85 -19.97
C GLU A 163 -6.40 -5.29 -19.03
N CYS A 164 -6.18 -6.36 -18.28
CA CYS A 164 -7.12 -6.90 -17.29
C CYS A 164 -6.40 -7.08 -15.96
N LEU A 165 -7.00 -6.60 -14.87
CA LEU A 165 -6.53 -6.80 -13.52
C LEU A 165 -7.50 -7.74 -12.80
N LEU A 166 -6.99 -8.88 -12.36
CA LEU A 166 -7.77 -9.97 -11.77
C LEU A 166 -7.40 -10.16 -10.31
N ALA A 167 -8.38 -10.36 -9.43
CA ALA A 167 -8.14 -10.64 -8.02
C ALA A 167 -8.47 -12.10 -7.69
N SER A 168 -7.57 -12.75 -6.96
CA SER A 168 -7.74 -14.09 -6.39
C SER A 168 -7.09 -14.16 -5.01
N VAL A 169 -7.39 -15.22 -4.26
CA VAL A 169 -6.78 -15.50 -2.96
C VAL A 169 -6.06 -16.84 -3.05
N GLU A 170 -4.80 -16.84 -2.67
CA GLU A 170 -3.96 -18.05 -2.63
C GLU A 170 -3.67 -18.43 -1.18
N VAL A 171 -3.84 -19.71 -0.85
CA VAL A 171 -3.53 -20.25 0.47
C VAL A 171 -2.17 -20.91 0.42
N ARG A 172 -1.24 -20.46 1.27
CA ARG A 172 0.11 -21.04 1.40
C ARG A 172 0.31 -21.65 2.77
N GLN A 173 1.22 -22.62 2.88
CA GLN A 173 1.67 -23.09 4.18
C GLN A 173 2.58 -22.05 4.81
N GLY A 174 2.20 -21.54 5.99
CA GLY A 174 3.04 -20.65 6.77
C GLY A 174 4.14 -21.39 7.53
N GLU A 175 5.11 -20.63 8.06
CA GLU A 175 6.26 -21.15 8.81
C GLU A 175 5.84 -22.02 10.01
N ASN A 176 4.72 -21.67 10.65
CA ASN A 176 4.16 -22.39 11.80
C ASN A 176 3.21 -23.54 11.39
N LYS A 177 3.24 -24.00 10.13
CA LYS A 177 2.32 -24.99 9.53
C LYS A 177 0.85 -24.58 9.44
N TYR A 178 0.50 -23.35 9.85
CA TYR A 178 -0.84 -22.80 9.65
C TYR A 178 -1.01 -22.21 8.24
N PRO A 179 -2.19 -22.32 7.63
CA PRO A 179 -2.44 -21.72 6.32
C PRO A 179 -2.42 -20.19 6.42
N VAL A 180 -1.72 -19.56 5.49
CA VAL A 180 -1.64 -18.10 5.34
C VAL A 180 -2.28 -17.74 4.00
N ASN A 181 -3.24 -16.83 4.03
CA ASN A 181 -3.87 -16.31 2.83
C ASN A 181 -3.04 -15.15 2.26
N ARG A 182 -2.91 -15.10 0.94
CA ARG A 182 -2.28 -14.03 0.19
C ARG A 182 -3.28 -13.49 -0.82
N THR A 183 -3.37 -12.17 -0.95
CA THR A 183 -4.14 -11.53 -2.02
C THR A 183 -3.29 -11.45 -3.26
N ILE A 184 -3.77 -12.00 -4.36
CA ILE A 184 -3.05 -12.01 -5.64
C ILE A 184 -3.80 -11.14 -6.64
N LEU A 185 -3.12 -10.11 -7.13
CA LEU A 185 -3.54 -9.30 -8.26
C LEU A 185 -2.78 -9.78 -9.50
N THR A 186 -3.47 -10.44 -10.42
CA THR A 186 -2.88 -10.89 -11.69
C THR A 186 -3.22 -9.90 -12.79
N TRP A 187 -2.21 -9.31 -13.39
CA TRP A 187 -2.32 -8.32 -14.45
C TRP A 187 -1.98 -8.94 -15.80
N ILE A 188 -3.00 -9.09 -16.64
CA ILE A 188 -2.93 -9.76 -17.95
C ILE A 188 -3.02 -8.72 -19.06
N THR A 189 -2.17 -8.87 -20.07
CA THR A 189 -2.21 -8.09 -21.31
C THR A 189 -2.65 -9.00 -22.45
N LEU A 190 -3.81 -8.70 -23.02
CA LEU A 190 -4.34 -9.29 -24.24
C LEU A 190 -4.00 -8.37 -25.41
N THR A 191 -3.49 -8.93 -26.50
CA THR A 191 -3.27 -8.16 -27.73
C THR A 191 -3.92 -8.83 -28.92
N LYS A 192 -4.38 -8.01 -29.87
CA LYS A 192 -4.88 -8.45 -31.16
C LYS A 192 -3.82 -8.19 -32.22
N GLY A 193 -3.08 -9.23 -32.57
CA GLY A 193 -2.04 -9.19 -33.59
C GLY A 193 -2.60 -9.22 -35.02
N VAL A 194 -1.70 -9.39 -36.00
CA VAL A 194 -2.01 -9.42 -37.44
C VAL A 194 -2.98 -10.56 -37.82
N GLU A 195 -3.04 -11.61 -37.02
CA GLU A 195 -3.96 -12.75 -37.24
C GLU A 195 -5.42 -12.45 -36.81
N GLU A 196 -5.73 -11.21 -36.43
CA GLU A 196 -7.06 -10.76 -36.00
C GLU A 196 -7.62 -11.53 -34.78
N ARG A 197 -6.77 -12.26 -34.06
CA ARG A 197 -7.11 -13.03 -32.86
C ARG A 197 -6.48 -12.43 -31.63
N TRP A 198 -7.24 -12.45 -30.54
CA TRP A 198 -6.76 -12.03 -29.23
C TRP A 198 -5.96 -13.14 -28.58
N VAL A 199 -4.80 -12.80 -28.03
CA VAL A 199 -3.93 -13.72 -27.29
C VAL A 199 -3.38 -13.01 -26.06
N VAL A 200 -3.15 -13.78 -24.98
CA VAL A 200 -2.41 -13.27 -23.81
C VAL A 200 -0.94 -13.19 -24.16
N THR A 201 -0.35 -11.99 -24.09
CA THR A 201 1.07 -11.77 -24.41
C THR A 201 1.92 -11.45 -23.19
N ARG A 202 1.32 -10.98 -22.10
CA ARG A 202 2.03 -10.71 -20.85
C ARG A 202 1.15 -11.04 -19.66
N THR A 203 1.74 -11.65 -18.64
CA THR A 203 1.10 -11.90 -17.35
C THR A 203 2.05 -11.46 -16.26
N ARG A 204 1.59 -10.54 -15.42
CA ARG A 204 2.30 -10.01 -14.26
C ARG A 204 1.54 -10.39 -12.99
N ARG A 205 2.27 -10.67 -11.92
CA ARG A 205 1.69 -11.12 -10.66
C ARG A 205 2.11 -10.20 -9.54
N LEU A 206 1.13 -9.61 -8.86
CA LEU A 206 1.34 -8.78 -7.68
C LEU A 206 0.78 -9.52 -6.45
N GLU A 207 1.55 -9.54 -5.37
CA GLU A 207 1.21 -10.27 -4.15
C GLU A 207 1.16 -9.32 -2.96
N GLY A 208 0.07 -9.41 -2.19
CA GLY A 208 -0.12 -8.68 -0.94
C GLY A 208 -0.40 -9.61 0.23
N SER A 209 0.23 -9.33 1.37
CA SER A 209 -0.05 -10.03 2.64
C SER A 209 -1.40 -9.66 3.24
N GLN A 210 -2.01 -8.57 2.78
CA GLN A 210 -3.33 -8.08 3.20
C GLN A 210 -4.22 -7.82 1.97
N PRO A 211 -5.56 -7.77 2.13
CA PRO A 211 -6.48 -7.37 1.07
C PRO A 211 -6.25 -5.92 0.63
N PHE A 212 -6.47 -5.65 -0.66
CA PHE A 212 -6.55 -4.29 -1.15
C PHE A 212 -7.95 -3.71 -0.93
N SER A 213 -8.01 -2.40 -0.71
CA SER A 213 -9.24 -1.62 -0.63
C SER A 213 -9.62 -1.03 -2.00
N TYR A 214 -8.64 -0.80 -2.86
CA TYR A 214 -8.84 -0.32 -4.23
C TYR A 214 -7.66 -0.75 -5.10
N ALA A 215 -7.92 -1.09 -6.36
CA ALA A 215 -6.87 -1.24 -7.36
C ALA A 215 -7.39 -0.88 -8.75
N SER A 216 -6.54 -0.32 -9.61
CA SER A 216 -6.88 0.05 -10.98
C SER A 216 -5.67 0.10 -11.90
N ILE A 217 -5.91 -0.06 -13.20
CA ILE A 217 -4.89 0.02 -14.24
C ILE A 217 -4.80 1.47 -14.74
N GLU A 218 -3.58 1.96 -14.88
CA GLU A 218 -3.33 3.27 -15.46
C GLU A 218 -3.74 3.31 -16.93
N ARG A 219 -4.32 4.44 -17.38
CA ARG A 219 -4.60 4.68 -18.80
C ARG A 219 -3.33 4.45 -19.63
N GLY A 220 -3.39 3.53 -20.59
CA GLY A 220 -2.25 3.13 -21.41
C GLY A 220 -1.47 1.92 -20.90
N GLY A 221 -1.87 1.29 -19.79
CA GLY A 221 -1.35 -0.02 -19.37
C GLY A 221 0.08 -0.02 -18.87
N GLY A 222 0.62 1.15 -18.48
CA GLY A 222 2.00 1.26 -18.00
C GLY A 222 2.19 0.83 -16.54
N ALA A 223 1.17 0.96 -15.70
CA ALA A 223 1.25 0.67 -14.27
C ALA A 223 -0.11 0.30 -13.66
N VAL A 224 -0.06 -0.20 -12.42
CA VAL A 224 -1.23 -0.46 -11.57
C VAL A 224 -1.14 0.40 -10.31
N THR A 225 -2.25 1.02 -9.93
CA THR A 225 -2.41 1.69 -8.64
C THR A 225 -3.10 0.75 -7.67
N VAL A 226 -2.55 0.60 -6.46
CA VAL A 226 -3.13 -0.24 -5.39
C VAL A 226 -3.23 0.59 -4.10
N ALA A 227 -4.37 0.52 -3.43
CA ALA A 227 -4.56 1.03 -2.08
C ALA A 227 -4.79 -0.13 -1.12
N SER A 228 -3.95 -0.29 -0.11
CA SER A 228 -3.97 -1.42 0.81
C SER A 228 -3.26 -1.11 2.13
N ASN A 229 -3.52 -1.89 3.18
CA ASN A 229 -2.90 -1.68 4.49
C ASN A 229 -1.43 -2.16 4.55
N ARG A 230 -0.98 -2.88 3.52
CA ARG A 230 0.41 -3.34 3.34
C ARG A 230 0.80 -3.19 1.88
N LEU A 231 2.09 -3.09 1.61
CA LEU A 231 2.61 -3.01 0.24
C LEU A 231 2.27 -4.28 -0.56
N PHE A 232 2.13 -4.09 -1.87
CA PHE A 232 2.03 -5.16 -2.85
C PHE A 232 3.34 -5.23 -3.63
N ASP A 233 3.86 -6.45 -3.78
CA ASP A 233 5.09 -6.70 -4.52
C ASP A 233 4.77 -7.33 -5.87
N LEU A 234 5.36 -6.79 -6.95
CA LEU A 234 5.35 -7.49 -8.24
C LEU A 234 6.35 -8.64 -8.15
N THR A 235 5.85 -9.86 -8.19
CA THR A 235 6.60 -11.11 -7.90
C THR A 235 6.90 -11.94 -9.14
N ALA A 236 6.15 -11.74 -10.24
CA ALA A 236 6.42 -12.40 -11.51
C ALA A 236 5.98 -11.55 -12.70
N ASP A 237 6.66 -11.70 -13.81
CA ASP A 237 6.31 -11.15 -15.12
C ASP A 237 6.77 -12.13 -16.21
N SER A 238 5.84 -12.52 -17.09
CA SER A 238 6.11 -13.52 -18.13
C SER A 238 7.04 -13.03 -19.23
N LEU A 239 7.27 -11.72 -19.37
CA LEU A 239 8.14 -11.16 -20.41
C LEU A 239 9.50 -10.70 -19.88
N LYS A 240 9.63 -10.46 -18.58
CA LYS A 240 10.83 -9.88 -17.98
C LYS A 240 11.04 -10.43 -16.58
N ASP A 241 12.24 -10.91 -16.29
CA ASP A 241 12.54 -11.40 -14.95
C ASP A 241 12.41 -10.29 -13.91
N VAL A 242 11.74 -10.62 -12.81
CA VAL A 242 11.60 -9.75 -11.65
C VAL A 242 12.88 -9.85 -10.84
N ILE A 243 13.63 -8.76 -10.73
CA ILE A 243 14.85 -8.72 -9.95
C ILE A 243 14.48 -8.59 -8.46
N SER A 244 14.31 -9.73 -7.79
CA SER A 244 14.24 -9.80 -6.33
C SER A 244 15.63 -9.52 -5.75
N GLY A 245 15.91 -8.27 -5.38
CA GLY A 245 17.24 -7.92 -4.84
C GLY A 245 17.60 -6.43 -4.85
N ALA A 246 16.80 -5.56 -5.45
CA ALA A 246 16.79 -4.19 -4.97
C ALA A 246 15.95 -4.21 -3.70
N GLU A 247 16.55 -3.91 -2.55
CA GLU A 247 15.82 -3.40 -1.39
C GLU A 247 14.62 -2.64 -1.93
N SER A 248 13.41 -3.14 -1.65
CA SER A 248 12.23 -2.31 -1.63
C SER A 248 12.69 -1.11 -0.82
N MET A 249 12.97 -0.02 -1.54
CA MET A 249 13.38 1.22 -0.92
C MET A 249 12.11 1.65 -0.23
N GLU A 250 11.93 1.15 1.00
CA GLU A 250 11.02 1.65 1.98
C GLU A 250 11.39 3.12 2.09
N TRP A 251 10.76 3.91 1.24
CA TRP A 251 10.74 5.33 1.39
C TRP A 251 9.84 5.53 2.60
N GLU A 252 10.44 5.43 3.78
CA GLU A 252 9.86 5.89 5.02
C GLU A 252 9.40 7.32 4.76
N VAL A 253 8.10 7.46 4.52
CA VAL A 253 7.42 8.75 4.56
C VAL A 253 7.59 9.20 6.00
N SER A 254 8.49 10.14 6.19
CA SER A 254 8.75 10.82 7.44
C SER A 254 7.43 11.23 8.10
N GLN A 255 6.99 10.50 9.12
CA GLN A 255 6.39 11.01 10.35
C GLN A 255 6.59 10.00 11.49
N GLY A 256 7.40 10.40 12.48
CA GLY A 256 7.21 10.06 13.89
C GLY A 256 7.28 8.59 14.32
N LYS A 257 8.47 8.20 14.81
CA LYS A 257 8.74 7.06 15.71
C LYS A 257 8.45 5.64 15.18
N GLY A 258 9.34 5.18 14.31
CA GLY A 258 9.82 3.80 14.34
C GLY A 258 11.34 3.86 14.37
N SER A 259 11.95 3.72 15.55
CA SER A 259 13.42 3.71 15.65
C SER A 259 13.96 2.42 15.04
N ALA A 260 14.80 2.54 14.00
CA ALA A 260 15.95 1.64 13.91
C ALA A 260 16.68 1.78 15.25
N HIS A 261 16.54 0.79 16.13
CA HIS A 261 17.13 0.88 17.46
C HIS A 261 18.64 1.06 17.29
N PRO A 262 19.25 2.09 17.90
CA PRO A 262 20.69 2.26 17.82
C PRO A 262 21.35 1.03 18.42
N MET A 263 22.43 0.56 17.78
CA MET A 263 23.12 -0.66 18.21
C MET A 263 23.77 -0.48 19.60
N TYR A 264 24.06 0.76 19.96
CA TYR A 264 24.46 1.19 21.28
C TYR A 264 24.01 2.62 21.56
N THR A 265 23.72 2.94 22.81
CA THR A 265 23.52 4.32 23.26
C THR A 265 24.76 4.79 24.00
N TRP A 266 25.05 6.08 23.96
CA TRP A 266 26.18 6.62 24.70
C TRP A 266 25.90 8.02 25.23
N SER A 267 26.48 8.35 26.37
CA SER A 267 26.43 9.68 26.98
C SER A 267 27.85 10.08 27.39
N GLN A 268 28.04 11.34 27.74
CA GLN A 268 29.35 11.82 28.17
C GLN A 268 29.24 12.94 29.19
N GLY A 269 30.12 12.89 30.18
CA GLY A 269 30.47 14.03 31.01
C GLY A 269 31.70 14.76 30.47
N PRO A 270 32.17 15.81 31.16
CA PRO A 270 33.45 16.46 30.87
C PRO A 270 34.66 15.53 31.00
N GLU A 271 34.55 14.47 31.82
CA GLU A 271 35.67 13.59 32.23
C GLU A 271 35.52 12.14 31.76
N ASP A 272 34.32 11.71 31.34
CA ASP A 272 34.05 10.33 30.93
C ASP A 272 33.09 10.23 29.74
N VAL A 273 33.02 9.04 29.16
CA VAL A 273 32.03 8.61 28.16
C VAL A 273 31.42 7.29 28.65
N SER A 274 30.10 7.22 28.79
CA SER A 274 29.39 5.97 29.09
C SER A 274 28.78 5.41 27.80
N VAL A 275 29.00 4.13 27.54
CA VAL A 275 28.53 3.39 26.35
C VAL A 275 27.72 2.20 26.82
N GLN A 276 26.51 2.04 26.29
CA GLN A 276 25.56 1.01 26.69
C GLN A 276 25.13 0.18 25.49
N LEU A 277 25.31 -1.13 25.58
CA LEU A 277 24.97 -2.11 24.54
C LEU A 277 23.97 -3.14 25.08
N THR A 278 23.04 -3.57 24.25
CA THR A 278 22.10 -4.65 24.56
C THR A 278 22.54 -5.95 23.88
N LEU A 279 22.81 -6.99 24.67
CA LEU A 279 23.27 -8.29 24.20
C LEU A 279 22.10 -9.26 23.96
N PRO A 280 22.24 -10.25 23.06
CA PRO A 280 21.26 -11.32 22.88
C PRO A 280 21.03 -12.14 24.16
N ALA A 281 19.80 -12.66 24.33
CA ALA A 281 19.44 -13.49 25.47
C ALA A 281 20.30 -14.77 25.55
N GLY A 282 20.80 -15.09 26.75
CA GLY A 282 21.62 -16.29 27.00
C GLY A 282 23.14 -16.08 26.93
N VAL A 283 23.62 -14.87 26.64
CA VAL A 283 25.06 -14.53 26.69
C VAL A 283 25.52 -14.34 28.13
N SER A 284 26.55 -15.08 28.55
CA SER A 284 27.14 -14.94 29.88
C SER A 284 28.38 -14.03 29.85
N LYS A 285 28.83 -13.54 31.01
CA LYS A 285 30.04 -12.71 31.12
C LYS A 285 31.30 -13.37 30.54
N ALA A 286 31.36 -14.71 30.54
CA ALA A 286 32.49 -15.47 29.99
C ALA A 286 32.55 -15.46 28.45
N ASP A 287 31.43 -15.18 27.79
CA ASP A 287 31.27 -15.20 26.33
C ASP A 287 31.61 -13.84 25.70
N ILE A 288 31.82 -12.81 26.52
CA ILE A 288 32.10 -11.43 26.08
C ILE A 288 33.61 -11.20 26.10
N TYR A 289 34.11 -10.45 25.13
CA TYR A 289 35.42 -9.83 25.17
C TYR A 289 35.28 -8.31 25.12
N VAL A 290 36.02 -7.61 25.98
CA VAL A 290 36.13 -6.15 26.01
C VAL A 290 37.61 -5.82 26.03
N SER A 291 38.11 -5.22 24.95
CA SER A 291 39.49 -4.77 24.81
C SER A 291 39.49 -3.26 24.62
N VAL A 292 40.00 -2.54 25.61
CA VAL A 292 40.17 -1.08 25.55
C VAL A 292 41.65 -0.78 25.46
N ALA A 293 42.04 -0.02 24.44
CA ALA A 293 43.36 0.56 24.28
C ALA A 293 43.24 2.09 24.28
N ARG A 294 44.38 2.78 24.35
CA ARG A 294 44.43 4.23 24.55
C ARG A 294 43.59 5.01 23.53
N ASP A 295 43.56 4.57 22.28
CA ASP A 295 42.90 5.21 21.14
C ASP A 295 42.02 4.23 20.34
N TYR A 296 41.71 3.07 20.90
CA TYR A 296 41.02 2.00 20.19
C TYR A 296 40.17 1.16 21.13
N ILE A 297 39.03 0.69 20.64
CA ILE A 297 38.14 -0.19 21.38
C ILE A 297 37.70 -1.37 20.53
N ASP A 298 37.53 -2.54 21.15
CA ASP A 298 36.94 -3.72 20.54
C ASP A 298 36.12 -4.51 21.56
N ILE A 299 34.82 -4.61 21.30
CA ILE A 299 33.82 -5.26 22.15
C ILE A 299 33.04 -6.25 21.30
N GLY A 300 32.87 -7.47 21.77
CA GLY A 300 32.03 -8.45 21.07
C GLY A 300 31.75 -9.71 21.86
N VAL A 301 31.01 -10.62 21.22
CA VAL A 301 30.74 -11.97 21.74
C VAL A 301 31.65 -12.96 21.02
N LYS A 302 32.39 -13.77 21.77
CA LYS A 302 33.32 -14.77 21.26
C LYS A 302 32.60 -15.70 20.28
N ASN A 303 33.21 -15.93 19.11
CA ASN A 303 32.70 -16.81 18.04
C ASN A 303 31.36 -16.39 17.41
N SER A 304 30.87 -15.17 17.62
CA SER A 304 29.59 -14.71 17.06
C SER A 304 29.72 -13.42 16.25
N LEU A 305 30.01 -12.27 16.88
CA LEU A 305 30.04 -10.96 16.19
C LEU A 305 30.76 -9.89 17.05
N ALA A 306 31.52 -9.01 16.41
CA ALA A 306 32.04 -7.78 17.02
C ALA A 306 30.92 -6.73 17.10
N LEU A 307 30.63 -6.24 18.30
CA LEU A 307 29.51 -5.32 18.57
C LEU A 307 29.92 -3.85 18.34
N LEU A 308 31.10 -3.46 18.85
CA LEU A 308 31.65 -2.12 18.68
C LEU A 308 33.16 -2.23 18.59
N SER A 309 33.75 -1.82 17.47
CA SER A 309 35.18 -1.96 17.20
C SER A 309 35.70 -0.82 16.35
N GLY A 310 36.80 -0.18 16.74
CA GLY A 310 37.43 0.88 15.97
C GLY A 310 38.21 1.91 16.80
N SER A 311 38.77 2.90 16.10
CA SER A 311 39.53 3.99 16.71
C SER A 311 38.60 4.93 17.49
N LEU A 312 38.95 5.21 18.75
CA LEU A 312 38.24 6.15 19.60
C LEU A 312 38.41 7.58 19.09
N SER A 313 37.41 8.43 19.38
CA SER A 313 37.44 9.85 18.98
C SER A 313 38.57 10.64 19.63
N LYS A 314 38.90 10.32 20.90
CA LYS A 314 40.06 10.84 21.63
C LYS A 314 40.66 9.77 22.54
N THR A 315 41.78 10.07 23.19
CA THR A 315 42.45 9.11 24.06
C THR A 315 41.76 8.93 25.41
N VAL A 316 41.86 7.72 25.95
CA VAL A 316 41.25 7.30 27.23
C VAL A 316 42.27 6.69 28.17
N ASP A 317 42.06 6.87 29.47
CA ASP A 317 42.82 6.16 30.51
C ASP A 317 42.28 4.73 30.61
N VAL A 318 43.03 3.80 30.02
CA VAL A 318 42.69 2.38 30.00
C VAL A 318 42.59 1.79 31.40
N SER A 319 43.38 2.29 32.36
CA SER A 319 43.41 1.77 33.72
C SER A 319 42.24 2.24 34.58
N ALA A 320 41.68 3.41 34.26
CA ALA A 320 40.51 3.97 34.93
C ALA A 320 39.18 3.59 34.25
N SER A 321 39.22 3.10 33.01
CA SER A 321 38.03 2.67 32.27
C SER A 321 37.51 1.31 32.76
N THR A 322 36.20 1.17 32.93
CA THR A 322 35.57 -0.03 33.51
C THR A 322 34.36 -0.49 32.71
N TRP A 323 33.99 -1.77 32.84
CA TRP A 323 32.76 -2.29 32.24
C TRP A 323 32.02 -3.24 33.18
N THR A 324 30.69 -3.26 33.06
CA THR A 324 29.77 -4.09 33.84
C THR A 324 28.73 -4.73 32.93
N LEU A 325 28.16 -5.85 33.37
CA LEU A 325 27.06 -6.54 32.68
C LEU A 325 25.94 -6.79 33.69
N GLU A 326 24.78 -6.20 33.44
CA GLU A 326 23.56 -6.41 34.22
C GLU A 326 22.45 -6.97 33.32
N GLY A 327 22.14 -8.25 33.51
CA GLY A 327 21.19 -8.96 32.64
C GLY A 327 21.69 -9.00 31.19
N GLN A 328 20.99 -8.31 30.29
CA GLN A 328 21.37 -8.16 28.87
C GLN A 328 22.08 -6.84 28.56
N ARG A 329 22.30 -5.96 29.55
CA ARG A 329 22.85 -4.62 29.35
C ARG A 329 24.34 -4.60 29.72
N LEU A 330 25.19 -4.38 28.73
CA LEU A 330 26.62 -4.16 28.89
C LEU A 330 26.87 -2.66 28.97
N GLU A 331 27.38 -2.17 30.09
CA GLU A 331 27.75 -0.78 30.29
C GLU A 331 29.27 -0.64 30.38
N LEU A 332 29.82 0.29 29.62
CA LEU A 332 31.24 0.61 29.56
C LEU A 332 31.43 2.09 29.87
N ILE A 333 32.28 2.38 30.84
CA ILE A 333 32.67 3.74 31.22
C ILE A 333 34.12 3.94 30.80
N LEU A 334 34.33 4.85 29.85
CA LEU A 334 35.63 5.27 29.35
C LEU A 334 36.05 6.59 30.01
N THR A 335 37.16 6.60 30.72
CA THR A 335 37.69 7.82 31.35
C THR A 335 38.56 8.58 30.36
N LYS A 336 38.27 9.86 30.11
CA LYS A 336 38.99 10.70 29.14
C LYS A 336 40.35 11.13 29.69
N GLU A 337 41.42 11.01 28.90
CA GLU A 337 42.72 11.62 29.29
C GLU A 337 42.69 13.15 29.15
N GLU A 338 42.00 13.66 28.13
CA GLU A 338 41.81 15.08 27.87
C GLU A 338 40.35 15.47 28.08
N LYS A 339 40.11 16.44 28.97
CA LYS A 339 38.76 16.96 29.21
C LYS A 339 38.22 17.61 27.94
N GLY A 340 36.98 17.27 27.58
CA GLY A 340 36.32 17.85 26.43
C GLY A 340 35.22 16.96 25.87
N MET A 341 34.42 17.53 24.96
CA MET A 341 33.33 16.82 24.32
C MET A 341 33.84 15.99 23.13
N TRP A 342 33.21 14.83 22.94
CA TRP A 342 33.39 13.90 21.84
C TRP A 342 32.21 14.04 20.87
N GLU A 343 32.44 14.00 19.57
CA GLU A 343 31.36 14.02 18.57
C GLU A 343 30.79 12.62 18.30
N THR A 344 31.61 11.58 18.50
CA THR A 344 31.30 10.16 18.33
C THR A 344 32.16 9.33 19.30
N VAL A 345 31.78 8.09 19.59
CA VAL A 345 32.61 7.16 20.39
C VAL A 345 33.73 6.57 19.54
N VAL A 346 33.37 6.03 18.37
CA VAL A 346 34.28 5.43 17.39
C VAL A 346 34.23 6.24 16.09
N VAL A 347 35.40 6.65 15.59
CA VAL A 347 35.50 7.47 14.38
C VAL A 347 34.97 6.70 13.17
N GLY A 348 33.92 7.22 12.55
CA GLY A 348 33.28 6.62 11.38
C GLY A 348 32.19 5.59 11.68
N ASP A 349 31.87 5.33 12.95
CA ASP A 349 30.74 4.49 13.35
C ASP A 349 29.47 5.34 13.61
N ASN A 350 28.46 5.17 12.76
CA ASN A 350 27.19 5.91 12.82
C ASN A 350 26.06 5.09 13.48
N ARG A 351 26.38 3.96 14.12
CA ARG A 351 25.38 3.06 14.74
C ARG A 351 25.01 3.43 16.18
N GLY A 352 25.71 4.41 16.78
CA GLY A 352 25.50 4.86 18.14
C GLY A 352 24.65 6.14 18.26
N GLU A 353 23.72 6.16 19.21
CA GLU A 353 22.92 7.36 19.51
C GLU A 353 23.39 8.04 20.80
N MET A 354 23.65 9.36 20.73
CA MET A 354 24.06 10.13 21.90
C MET A 354 22.84 10.52 22.74
N THR A 355 22.77 10.08 23.99
CA THR A 355 21.72 10.41 24.95
C THR A 355 22.22 11.48 25.94
N PHE A 356 21.37 12.44 26.30
CA PHE A 356 21.71 13.45 27.31
C PHE A 356 21.68 12.86 28.72
N ASP A 357 22.53 13.37 29.61
CA ASP A 357 22.53 13.01 31.03
C ASP A 357 21.15 13.25 31.68
N GLU A 358 20.76 12.36 32.57
CA GLU A 358 19.45 12.31 33.24
C GLU A 358 19.15 13.62 33.98
N ALA A 359 20.19 14.29 34.51
CA ALA A 359 20.07 15.62 35.12
C ALA A 359 19.71 16.74 34.12
N THR A 360 20.19 16.65 32.88
CA THR A 360 19.89 17.62 31.82
C THR A 360 18.50 17.39 31.25
N VAL A 361 18.09 16.11 31.11
CA VAL A 361 16.73 15.73 30.74
C VAL A 361 15.74 16.22 31.80
N ALA A 362 16.05 16.05 33.09
CA ALA A 362 15.23 16.55 34.19
C ALA A 362 15.11 18.09 34.20
N ALA A 363 16.21 18.82 33.98
CA ALA A 363 16.20 20.28 33.91
C ALA A 363 15.43 20.84 32.69
N ILE A 364 15.46 20.13 31.56
CA ILE A 364 14.63 20.43 30.39
C ILE A 364 13.15 20.13 30.69
N HIS A 365 12.87 19.03 31.38
CA HIS A 365 11.52 18.67 31.83
C HIS A 365 10.95 19.72 32.79
N GLU A 366 11.76 20.25 33.71
CA GLU A 366 11.38 21.31 34.64
C GLU A 366 11.13 22.67 33.93
N ARG A 367 11.95 23.05 32.94
CA ARG A 367 11.75 24.29 32.16
C ARG A 367 10.57 24.19 31.19
N LEU A 368 10.26 23.00 30.68
CA LEU A 368 9.16 22.73 29.75
C LEU A 368 7.87 22.28 30.46
N GLN A 369 7.88 22.15 31.78
CA GLN A 369 6.74 21.70 32.60
C GLN A 369 5.47 22.53 32.38
N HIS A 370 5.62 23.80 32.00
CA HIS A 370 4.48 24.69 31.70
C HIS A 370 3.93 24.55 30.27
N LEU A 371 4.62 23.84 29.38
CA LEU A 371 4.22 23.56 27.99
C LEU A 371 3.77 22.11 27.79
N THR A 372 4.11 21.21 28.71
CA THR A 372 3.48 19.89 28.84
C THR A 372 2.22 20.05 29.69
N SER A 373 1.07 20.19 29.04
CA SER A 373 -0.21 20.30 29.73
C SER A 373 -0.61 18.98 30.38
N ASP A 374 -0.06 18.70 31.55
CA ASP A 374 -0.52 17.58 32.40
C ASP A 374 -1.69 18.02 33.32
N GLN A 375 -2.26 19.20 33.09
CA GLN A 375 -3.41 19.72 33.84
C GLN A 375 -4.77 19.51 33.17
N TRP A 376 -4.94 18.48 32.35
CA TRP A 376 -6.27 18.02 31.90
C TRP A 376 -6.48 16.51 32.06
N ASN A 377 -6.12 15.94 33.20
CA ASN A 377 -6.91 14.84 33.79
C ASN A 377 -6.68 14.71 35.30
N PRO A 378 -7.70 14.81 36.15
CA PRO A 378 -7.59 14.43 37.55
C PRO A 378 -7.37 12.92 37.65
N ASP A 379 -6.38 12.53 38.46
CA ASP A 379 -6.10 11.22 39.05
C ASP A 379 -6.98 10.04 38.56
N PRO A 380 -6.41 9.07 37.81
CA PRO A 380 -7.16 7.93 37.28
C PRO A 380 -7.61 6.89 38.32
N ASP A 381 -7.24 7.03 39.61
CA ASP A 381 -7.61 6.09 40.68
C ASP A 381 -8.71 6.59 41.64
N LEU A 382 -9.42 7.66 41.28
CA LEU A 382 -10.64 8.03 42.00
C LEU A 382 -11.79 7.07 41.65
N LYS A 383 -12.04 6.15 42.60
CA LYS A 383 -13.17 5.21 42.71
C LYS A 383 -14.52 5.83 42.31
N ASN A 384 -14.85 5.79 41.01
CA ASN A 384 -16.19 5.68 40.42
C ASN A 384 -16.15 6.12 38.94
N LYS A 385 -15.83 5.20 38.03
CA LYS A 385 -16.26 5.31 36.63
C LYS A 385 -17.49 4.39 36.41
N PRO A 386 -18.51 4.82 35.65
CA PRO A 386 -19.70 4.01 35.36
C PRO A 386 -19.44 2.91 34.32
N PHE A 387 -18.19 2.70 33.91
CA PHE A 387 -17.78 1.71 32.91
C PHE A 387 -16.36 1.25 33.21
N ASN A 388 -16.16 -0.05 33.05
CA ASN A 388 -14.92 -0.76 33.37
C ASN A 388 -13.97 -0.71 32.16
N THR A 389 -12.76 -0.21 32.34
CA THR A 389 -11.71 -0.20 31.29
C THR A 389 -11.20 -1.60 30.94
N GLN A 390 -11.51 -2.63 31.72
CA GLN A 390 -11.32 -4.05 31.35
C GLN A 390 -12.45 -4.60 30.46
N GLN A 391 -13.46 -3.80 30.12
CA GLN A 391 -14.51 -4.14 29.14
C GLN A 391 -14.26 -3.55 27.74
N LEU A 392 -13.15 -2.84 27.53
CA LEU A 392 -12.66 -2.52 26.19
C LEU A 392 -12.05 -3.79 25.61
N GLU A 393 -12.70 -4.39 24.61
CA GLU A 393 -12.16 -5.53 23.88
C GLU A 393 -10.94 -5.09 23.06
N ALA A 394 -10.08 -6.04 22.65
CA ALA A 394 -8.93 -5.79 21.77
C ALA A 394 -9.30 -5.10 20.43
N CYS A 395 -10.59 -4.93 20.14
CA CYS A 395 -11.14 -4.17 19.03
C CYS A 395 -10.97 -2.64 19.18
N ASP A 396 -10.66 -2.13 20.37
CA ASP A 396 -10.50 -0.69 20.65
C ASP A 396 -9.03 -0.23 20.73
N ALA A 397 -8.07 -1.15 20.53
CA ALA A 397 -6.68 -0.78 20.28
C ALA A 397 -6.58 -0.26 18.84
N VAL A 398 -6.19 1.01 18.67
CA VAL A 398 -5.82 1.54 17.35
C VAL A 398 -4.47 0.91 16.99
N ASP A 399 -4.50 -0.30 16.47
CA ASP A 399 -3.30 -0.96 15.96
C ASP A 399 -2.71 -0.11 14.82
N ASP A 400 -1.38 -0.18 14.64
CA ASP A 400 -0.66 0.35 13.47
C ASP A 400 -1.21 -0.18 12.10
N GLU A 401 -2.23 -1.04 12.15
CA GLU A 401 -3.02 -1.58 11.04
C GLU A 401 -3.92 -0.55 10.32
N GLU A 402 -4.10 0.68 10.82
CA GLU A 402 -4.89 1.72 10.12
C GLU A 402 -4.14 2.48 9.01
N CYS A 403 -2.85 2.21 8.80
CA CYS A 403 -2.08 2.88 7.75
C CYS A 403 -2.45 2.32 6.37
N ILE A 404 -3.07 3.13 5.51
CA ILE A 404 -3.33 2.75 4.11
C ILE A 404 -2.23 3.33 3.22
N TYR A 405 -1.57 2.44 2.48
CA TYR A 405 -0.64 2.77 1.43
C TYR A 405 -1.39 2.94 0.12
N LEU A 406 -1.20 4.06 -0.56
CA LEU A 406 -1.51 4.22 -1.97
C LEU A 406 -0.20 4.10 -2.74
N MET A 407 -0.09 3.11 -3.62
CA MET A 407 1.13 2.82 -4.37
C MET A 407 0.85 2.69 -5.87
N ARG A 408 1.78 3.20 -6.69
CA ARG A 408 1.82 2.99 -8.15
C ARG A 408 2.96 2.02 -8.48
N ILE A 409 2.61 0.83 -8.92
CA ILE A 409 3.55 -0.23 -9.27
C ILE A 409 3.73 -0.22 -10.79
N ASP A 410 4.93 0.11 -11.22
CA ASP A 410 5.27 0.27 -12.62
C ASP A 410 5.48 -1.09 -13.30
N GLY A 411 4.79 -1.31 -14.41
CA GLY A 411 4.73 -2.61 -15.07
C GLY A 411 6.00 -3.01 -15.82
N GLU A 412 6.94 -2.09 -16.03
CA GLU A 412 8.17 -2.35 -16.77
C GLU A 412 9.41 -2.36 -15.86
N THR A 413 9.46 -1.44 -14.90
CA THR A 413 10.54 -1.41 -13.90
C THR A 413 10.30 -2.33 -12.72
N HIS A 414 9.06 -2.82 -12.55
CA HIS A 414 8.59 -3.67 -11.45
C HIS A 414 8.69 -3.04 -10.06
N ARG A 415 8.98 -1.74 -9.98
CA ARG A 415 9.14 -1.02 -8.72
C ARG A 415 7.89 -0.23 -8.37
N ILE A 416 7.72 -0.01 -7.08
CA ILE A 416 6.85 1.04 -6.57
C ILE A 416 7.46 2.37 -7.01
N SER A 417 6.85 2.98 -8.01
CA SER A 417 7.28 4.25 -8.57
C SER A 417 6.85 5.43 -7.72
N HIS A 418 5.68 5.33 -7.08
CA HIS A 418 5.11 6.34 -6.19
C HIS A 418 4.42 5.66 -5.02
N GLN A 419 4.59 6.23 -3.83
CA GLN A 419 3.98 5.74 -2.59
C GLN A 419 3.57 6.92 -1.72
N ALA A 420 2.37 6.84 -1.16
CA ALA A 420 1.92 7.75 -0.12
C ALA A 420 1.15 6.95 0.94
N SER A 421 1.39 7.27 2.22
CA SER A 421 0.75 6.60 3.34
C SER A 421 0.35 7.62 4.40
N LYS A 422 -0.82 7.41 5.00
CA LYS A 422 -1.29 8.20 6.15
C LYS A 422 -2.21 7.38 7.04
N THR A 423 -2.07 7.59 8.35
CA THR A 423 -3.04 7.22 9.37
C THR A 423 -4.24 8.18 9.30
N GLN A 424 -5.46 7.69 9.53
CA GLN A 424 -6.71 8.48 9.51
C GLN A 424 -7.07 9.15 8.16
N ARG A 425 -6.82 8.44 7.04
CA ARG A 425 -7.21 8.89 5.70
C ARG A 425 -8.74 8.86 5.51
N SER A 426 -9.31 9.94 4.99
CA SER A 426 -10.69 9.96 4.48
C SER A 426 -10.76 9.70 2.97
N PHE A 427 -9.95 10.42 2.18
CA PHE A 427 -9.96 10.32 0.72
C PHE A 427 -8.55 10.32 0.13
N SER A 428 -8.38 9.74 -1.05
CA SER A 428 -7.16 9.83 -1.84
C SER A 428 -7.48 9.92 -3.32
N GLY A 429 -6.63 10.61 -4.07
CA GLY A 429 -6.75 10.73 -5.53
C GLY A 429 -5.40 10.99 -6.17
N CYS A 430 -5.36 10.97 -7.49
CA CYS A 430 -4.19 11.33 -8.27
C CYS A 430 -4.61 12.20 -9.46
N ALA A 431 -3.73 13.09 -9.90
CA ALA A 431 -3.94 13.84 -11.13
C ALA A 431 -4.00 12.87 -12.32
N PRO A 432 -4.83 13.12 -13.35
CA PRO A 432 -4.92 12.24 -14.51
C PRO A 432 -3.62 12.05 -15.29
N ASP A 433 -2.65 12.95 -15.14
CA ASP A 433 -1.32 12.89 -15.73
C ASP A 433 -0.23 12.44 -14.74
N LEU A 434 -0.61 12.04 -13.53
CA LEU A 434 0.24 11.39 -12.53
C LEU A 434 1.37 12.28 -11.97
N SER A 435 1.32 13.58 -12.27
CA SER A 435 2.24 14.56 -11.71
C SER A 435 2.05 14.76 -10.19
N LEU A 436 0.94 14.29 -9.63
CA LEU A 436 0.50 14.59 -8.28
C LEU A 436 -0.34 13.46 -7.69
N ALA A 437 0.02 13.00 -6.48
CA ALA A 437 -0.85 12.20 -5.62
C ALA A 437 -1.35 13.04 -4.45
N VAL A 438 -2.61 12.84 -4.04
CA VAL A 438 -3.26 13.63 -2.99
C VAL A 438 -3.90 12.71 -1.97
N ILE A 439 -3.67 12.97 -0.69
CA ILE A 439 -4.31 12.29 0.44
C ILE A 439 -4.96 13.34 1.33
N ALA A 440 -6.24 13.18 1.63
CA ALA A 440 -6.95 13.98 2.64
C ALA A 440 -7.13 13.18 3.93
N ASP A 441 -6.89 13.83 5.07
CA ASP A 441 -7.29 13.30 6.38
C ASP A 441 -8.80 13.53 6.63
N CYS A 442 -9.33 13.03 7.75
CA CYS A 442 -10.75 13.12 8.06
C CYS A 442 -11.27 14.52 8.44
N SER A 443 -10.41 15.52 8.62
CA SER A 443 -10.83 16.75 9.32
C SER A 443 -10.26 18.07 8.81
N ARG A 444 -9.04 18.10 8.25
CA ARG A 444 -8.34 19.37 8.02
C ARG A 444 -7.25 19.35 6.95
N HIS A 445 -6.41 18.33 6.88
CA HIS A 445 -5.20 18.38 6.07
C HIS A 445 -5.37 17.63 4.76
N VAL A 446 -4.95 18.28 3.68
CA VAL A 446 -4.77 17.67 2.38
C VAL A 446 -3.28 17.69 2.03
N TYR A 447 -2.72 16.50 1.90
CA TYR A 447 -1.33 16.22 1.62
C TYR A 447 -1.16 15.99 0.11
N LEU A 448 -0.31 16.78 -0.52
CA LEU A 448 0.01 16.69 -1.94
C LEU A 448 1.43 16.13 -2.07
N TYR A 449 1.59 15.01 -2.76
CA TYR A 449 2.86 14.34 -3.00
C TYR A 449 3.24 14.47 -4.47
N ARG A 450 4.45 14.95 -4.72
CA ARG A 450 5.08 14.98 -6.04
C ARG A 450 6.38 14.21 -6.00
N GLN A 451 6.64 13.40 -7.00
CA GLN A 451 7.89 12.67 -7.12
C GLN A 451 8.69 13.11 -8.35
N ASN A 452 10.00 12.92 -8.25
CA ASN A 452 11.03 13.27 -9.20
C ASN A 452 11.18 14.76 -9.55
N VAL A 453 10.97 15.66 -8.59
CA VAL A 453 11.22 17.10 -8.83
C VAL A 453 12.73 17.36 -8.89
N PRO A 454 13.27 17.97 -9.97
CA PRO A 454 14.70 18.24 -10.10
C PRO A 454 15.22 19.10 -8.96
N THR A 455 16.40 18.77 -8.45
CA THR A 455 17.08 19.56 -7.44
C THR A 455 17.92 20.65 -8.11
N GLY A 456 17.70 21.92 -7.77
CA GLY A 456 18.54 23.03 -8.25
C GLY A 456 20.00 22.97 -7.75
N THR A 457 20.28 22.16 -6.73
CA THR A 457 21.61 21.92 -6.17
C THR A 457 21.86 20.41 -6.02
N PRO A 458 23.08 19.92 -6.25
CA PRO A 458 23.38 18.50 -6.09
C PRO A 458 23.23 18.09 -4.62
N LEU A 459 22.15 17.38 -4.31
CA LEU A 459 21.97 16.78 -3.00
C LEU A 459 22.72 15.45 -2.97
N ARG A 460 23.45 15.16 -1.89
CA ARG A 460 24.12 13.87 -1.70
C ARG A 460 23.45 13.13 -0.57
N ASN A 461 22.96 11.92 -0.85
CA ASN A 461 22.43 11.03 0.18
C ASN A 461 23.56 10.68 1.16
N ARG A 462 23.44 11.11 2.42
CA ARG A 462 24.50 10.93 3.45
C ARG A 462 24.74 9.45 3.79
N ARG A 463 23.75 8.58 3.59
CA ARG A 463 23.81 7.15 3.91
C ARG A 463 24.42 6.33 2.78
N THR A 464 24.07 6.63 1.53
CA THR A 464 24.53 5.84 0.36
C THR A 464 25.64 6.53 -0.43
N GLY A 465 25.96 7.78 -0.11
CA GLY A 465 26.96 8.59 -0.82
C GLY A 465 26.55 9.00 -2.23
N GLN A 466 25.37 8.60 -2.71
CA GLN A 466 24.88 8.85 -4.06
C GLN A 466 24.40 10.30 -4.22
N ASN A 467 24.64 10.86 -5.40
CA ASN A 467 24.05 12.13 -5.79
C ASN A 467 22.58 11.92 -6.15
N VAL A 468 21.71 12.68 -5.49
CA VAL A 468 20.26 12.71 -5.67
C VAL A 468 19.96 13.91 -6.57
N SER A 469 19.62 13.64 -7.83
CA SER A 469 19.26 14.68 -8.80
C SER A 469 17.80 15.12 -8.69
N ASN A 470 16.96 14.29 -8.06
CA ASN A 470 15.52 14.49 -7.96
C ASN A 470 15.03 14.19 -6.54
N ILE A 471 14.11 15.01 -6.02
CA ILE A 471 13.50 14.80 -4.71
C ILE A 471 11.98 14.60 -4.82
N ALA A 472 11.42 13.88 -3.86
CA ALA A 472 9.99 13.93 -3.62
C ALA A 472 9.66 15.19 -2.80
N LYS A 473 8.64 15.94 -3.20
CA LYS A 473 8.11 17.08 -2.44
C LYS A 473 6.75 16.73 -1.86
N GLN A 474 6.54 17.09 -0.61
CA GLN A 474 5.24 17.03 0.05
C GLN A 474 4.78 18.45 0.38
N TYR A 475 3.57 18.80 -0.04
CA TYR A 475 2.88 20.02 0.38
C TYR A 475 1.72 19.65 1.29
N VAL A 476 1.43 20.49 2.27
CA VAL A 476 0.31 20.30 3.19
C VAL A 476 -0.57 21.53 3.11
N VAL A 477 -1.83 21.32 2.74
CA VAL A 477 -2.87 22.34 2.76
C VAL A 477 -3.74 22.10 3.98
N ALA A 478 -3.77 23.08 4.89
CA ALA A 478 -4.64 23.05 6.06
C ALA A 478 -5.92 23.83 5.76
N LEU A 479 -7.06 23.14 5.76
CA LEU A 479 -8.38 23.76 5.68
C LEU A 479 -8.76 24.42 7.02
N GLU A 480 -9.86 25.16 7.03
CA GLU A 480 -10.40 25.77 8.24
C GLU A 480 -10.72 24.67 9.30
N PRO A 481 -10.49 24.93 10.60
CA PRO A 481 -10.73 23.93 11.65
C PRO A 481 -12.20 23.46 11.71
N HIS A 482 -12.39 22.17 11.99
CA HIS A 482 -13.67 21.50 12.30
C HIS A 482 -14.62 21.16 11.15
N ASP A 483 -14.20 21.30 9.89
CA ASP A 483 -15.05 20.92 8.77
C ASP A 483 -14.60 19.58 8.18
N SER A 484 -15.34 18.51 8.48
CA SER A 484 -15.04 17.16 8.00
C SER A 484 -14.98 17.16 6.47
N ILE A 485 -13.90 16.63 5.91
CA ILE A 485 -13.79 16.42 4.46
C ILE A 485 -14.77 15.30 4.09
N LEU A 486 -15.64 15.55 3.11
CA LEU A 486 -16.68 14.65 2.62
C LEU A 486 -16.44 14.18 1.18
N GLY A 487 -15.52 14.79 0.46
CA GLY A 487 -15.15 14.36 -0.88
C GLY A 487 -13.90 15.06 -1.43
N LEU A 488 -13.21 14.37 -2.33
CA LEU A 488 -11.99 14.85 -2.99
C LEU A 488 -12.05 14.48 -4.48
N CYS A 489 -11.73 15.42 -5.36
CA CYS A 489 -11.47 15.18 -6.78
C CYS A 489 -10.17 15.87 -7.17
N VAL A 490 -9.34 15.18 -7.95
CA VAL A 490 -8.02 15.69 -8.38
C VAL A 490 -8.01 15.78 -9.91
N SER A 491 -7.80 16.97 -10.44
CA SER A 491 -7.49 17.20 -11.85
C SER A 491 -6.00 17.49 -12.02
N ARG A 492 -5.58 17.79 -13.26
CA ARG A 492 -4.21 18.21 -13.56
C ARG A 492 -3.81 19.51 -12.83
N ASP A 493 -4.76 20.43 -12.73
CA ASP A 493 -4.52 21.82 -12.36
C ASP A 493 -5.26 22.24 -11.08
N HIS A 494 -6.22 21.45 -10.61
CA HIS A 494 -7.02 21.76 -9.43
C HIS A 494 -7.27 20.53 -8.56
N ILE A 495 -7.39 20.75 -7.26
CA ILE A 495 -7.93 19.79 -6.31
C ILE A 495 -9.23 20.37 -5.78
N VAL A 496 -10.33 19.68 -6.01
CA VAL A 496 -11.65 20.06 -5.48
C VAL A 496 -11.92 19.26 -4.22
N ILE A 497 -12.22 19.95 -3.12
CA ILE A 497 -12.48 19.35 -1.82
C ILE A 497 -13.88 19.78 -1.38
N ALA A 498 -14.75 18.82 -1.10
CA ALA A 498 -16.05 19.09 -0.49
C ALA A 498 -15.98 18.81 1.01
N THR A 499 -16.48 19.75 1.81
CA THR A 499 -16.71 19.58 3.25
C THR A 499 -18.20 19.63 3.55
N ALA A 500 -18.59 19.53 4.83
CA ALA A 500 -20.00 19.65 5.21
C ALA A 500 -20.54 21.07 4.95
N SER A 501 -19.70 22.10 5.03
CA SER A 501 -20.13 23.50 4.90
C SER A 501 -19.70 24.19 3.60
N LYS A 502 -18.62 23.76 2.93
CA LYS A 502 -17.99 24.47 1.82
C LYS A 502 -17.45 23.54 0.73
N VAL A 503 -17.14 24.10 -0.43
CA VAL A 503 -16.34 23.45 -1.48
C VAL A 503 -15.11 24.32 -1.74
N TYR A 504 -13.94 23.72 -1.60
CA TYR A 504 -12.65 24.35 -1.89
C TYR A 504 -12.15 23.91 -3.27
N ALA A 505 -11.60 24.83 -4.04
CA ALA A 505 -10.86 24.53 -5.26
C ALA A 505 -9.42 25.05 -5.08
N LEU A 506 -8.48 24.14 -4.89
CA LEU A 506 -7.08 24.44 -4.72
C LEU A 506 -6.39 24.38 -6.07
N ALA A 507 -5.82 25.48 -6.53
CA ALA A 507 -4.94 25.47 -7.70
C ALA A 507 -3.67 24.69 -7.36
N VAL A 508 -3.35 23.70 -8.19
CA VAL A 508 -2.13 22.91 -8.07
C VAL A 508 -0.96 23.80 -8.50
N PRO A 509 0.05 24.06 -7.62
CA PRO A 509 1.16 24.93 -7.97
C PRO A 509 1.90 24.37 -9.19
N GLN A 510 2.02 25.12 -10.28
CA GLN A 510 2.94 24.72 -11.34
C GLN A 510 4.36 24.99 -10.84
N ASP A 511 5.19 23.95 -10.70
CA ASP A 511 6.62 24.16 -10.42
C ASP A 511 7.20 24.94 -11.63
N ALA A 512 7.80 26.11 -11.37
CA ALA A 512 8.46 26.95 -12.37
C ALA A 512 9.83 26.38 -12.78
#